data_AF-A0A8T2DLJ9-F1
#
_entry.id   AF-A0A8T2DLJ9-F1
#
_cell.length_a   1.000
_cell.length_b   1.000
_cell.length_c   1.000
_cell.angle_alpha   90.00
_cell.angle_beta   90.00
_cell.angle_gamma   90.00
#
_symmetry.space_group_name_H-M   'P 1'
#
loop_
_entity.id
_entity.type
_entity.pdbx_description
1 polymer ?
#
loop_
_entity_poly.entity_id
_entity_poly.type
_entity_poly.pdbx_seq_one_letter_code
_entity_poly.pdbx_strand_id
1 'polypeptide(L)'
;MNFIGDSVARNHMESLLCLLLMEETPKDIYLMAKFLGAGLERTHANQTGTGIYYLDIDKIDEQWANDLPNTDIAIVSACHWLFRPIYIHRGDEEIGCIFCNLPNITKWFKLVFSAAFKHINGCHNCKDNLVTILRTFSPTYFENGTCNTGGACKRTIPLKFEVLDVTRVMLMRPDGHPNSYWGNKWMKGFNDCTHWCLPGPINAWSKFLMAILRQLRYLEDKKF
;
A
#
# COMPACT_ATOMS: atom_id res chain seq x y z
N MET A 1 -16.66 2.43 -1.28
CA MET A 1 -15.22 2.78 -1.46
C MET A 1 -14.40 1.73 -0.77
N ASN A 2 -13.34 1.21 -1.39
CA ASN A 2 -12.45 0.19 -0.83
C ASN A 2 -10.98 0.63 -0.90
N PHE A 3 -10.22 0.42 0.17
CA PHE A 3 -8.77 0.63 0.23
C PHE A 3 -8.07 -0.70 0.00
N ILE A 4 -7.40 -0.86 -1.14
CA ILE A 4 -6.72 -2.08 -1.55
C ILE A 4 -5.22 -1.86 -1.37
N GLY A 5 -4.60 -2.60 -0.45
CA GLY A 5 -3.17 -2.45 -0.23
C GLY A 5 -2.58 -3.03 1.04
N ASP A 6 -1.32 -2.68 1.30
CA ASP A 6 -0.58 -3.10 2.48
C ASP A 6 -1.14 -2.46 3.77
N SER A 7 -0.50 -2.74 4.90
CA SER A 7 -0.93 -2.22 6.21
C SER A 7 -0.94 -0.68 6.29
N VAL A 8 -0.22 0.02 5.42
CA VAL A 8 -0.26 1.49 5.35
C VAL A 8 -1.52 1.97 4.62
N ALA A 9 -2.13 1.16 3.74
CA ALA A 9 -3.46 1.43 3.19
C ALA A 9 -4.54 1.33 4.27
N ARG A 10 -4.47 0.34 5.18
CA ARG A 10 -5.35 0.28 6.36
C ARG A 10 -5.23 1.53 7.22
N ASN A 11 -4.02 1.99 7.44
CA ASN A 11 -3.73 3.17 8.24
C ASN A 11 -4.36 4.46 7.65
N HIS A 12 -4.40 4.55 6.31
CA HIS A 12 -5.12 5.63 5.61
C HIS A 12 -6.64 5.48 5.76
N MET A 13 -7.16 4.27 5.62
CA MET A 13 -8.58 3.97 5.83
C MET A 13 -9.02 4.37 7.24
N GLU A 14 -8.28 3.96 8.27
CA GLU A 14 -8.53 4.30 9.68
C GLU A 14 -8.54 5.82 9.91
N SER A 15 -7.58 6.55 9.32
CA SER A 15 -7.53 8.01 9.34
C SER A 15 -8.79 8.64 8.74
N LEU A 16 -9.27 8.12 7.62
CA LEU A 16 -10.48 8.60 6.97
C LEU A 16 -11.72 8.27 7.80
N LEU A 17 -11.81 7.07 8.38
CA LEU A 17 -12.91 6.73 9.29
C LEU A 17 -12.95 7.70 10.47
N CYS A 18 -11.82 8.05 11.08
CA CYS A 18 -11.78 9.05 12.15
C CYS A 18 -12.33 10.43 11.72
N LEU A 19 -12.13 10.83 10.47
CA LEU A 19 -12.65 12.10 9.95
C LEU A 19 -14.15 12.04 9.63
N LEU A 20 -14.64 10.88 9.17
CA LEU A 20 -16.03 10.67 8.77
C LEU A 20 -16.94 10.20 9.92
N LEU A 21 -16.34 9.73 11.02
CA LEU A 21 -17.00 9.20 12.21
C LEU A 21 -18.02 10.16 12.84
N MET A 22 -17.90 11.47 12.55
CA MET A 22 -18.84 12.49 13.01
C MET A 22 -20.09 12.63 12.14
N GLU A 23 -20.11 12.01 10.94
CA GLU A 23 -21.15 12.18 9.93
C GLU A 23 -21.87 10.86 9.58
N GLU A 24 -21.16 9.72 9.60
CA GLU A 24 -21.73 8.40 9.30
C GLU A 24 -21.13 7.27 10.15
N THR A 25 -21.87 6.17 10.27
CA THR A 25 -21.35 4.94 10.90
C THR A 25 -20.23 4.34 10.06
N PRO A 26 -19.02 4.14 10.61
CA PRO A 26 -17.91 3.57 9.87
C PRO A 26 -18.20 2.14 9.44
N LYS A 27 -17.90 1.83 8.19
CA LYS A 27 -17.76 0.45 7.72
C LYS A 27 -16.28 0.20 7.44
N ASP A 28 -15.79 -0.96 7.88
CA ASP A 28 -14.47 -1.40 7.47
C ASP A 28 -14.51 -1.70 5.97
N ILE A 29 -13.62 -1.05 5.24
CA ILE A 29 -13.53 -1.07 3.77
C ILE A 29 -12.08 -1.32 3.33
N TYR A 30 -11.27 -1.90 4.21
CA TYR A 30 -9.89 -2.25 3.92
C TYR A 30 -9.77 -3.68 3.37
N LEU A 31 -9.08 -3.80 2.24
CA LEU A 31 -8.74 -5.06 1.59
C LEU A 31 -7.21 -5.22 1.60
N MET A 32 -6.73 -6.20 2.38
CA MET A 32 -5.30 -6.48 2.49
C MET A 32 -4.77 -7.00 1.16
N ALA A 33 -3.76 -6.33 0.62
CA ALA A 33 -3.04 -6.75 -0.57
C ALA A 33 -1.57 -6.36 -0.43
N LYS A 34 -0.70 -7.33 -0.12
CA LYS A 34 0.74 -7.08 0.07
C LYS A 34 1.40 -6.60 -1.23
N PHE A 35 1.11 -7.29 -2.32
CA PHE A 35 1.75 -7.10 -3.62
C PHE A 35 0.76 -6.75 -4.74
N LEU A 36 -0.54 -6.63 -4.44
CA LEU A 36 -1.67 -6.60 -5.41
C LEU A 36 -1.82 -7.90 -6.23
N GLY A 37 -0.73 -8.47 -6.71
CA GLY A 37 -0.67 -9.78 -7.33
C GLY A 37 -0.62 -10.93 -6.32
N ALA A 38 -0.82 -12.15 -6.82
CA ALA A 38 -0.74 -13.36 -6.01
C ALA A 38 0.71 -13.60 -5.57
N GLY A 39 0.97 -13.38 -4.28
CA GLY A 39 2.28 -13.54 -3.67
C GLY A 39 2.31 -14.60 -2.59
N LEU A 40 3.30 -15.49 -2.64
CA LEU A 40 3.52 -16.54 -1.64
C LEU A 40 4.85 -16.34 -0.92
N GLU A 41 4.87 -16.50 0.40
CA GLU A 41 6.11 -16.54 1.16
C GLU A 41 6.77 -17.91 1.03
N ARG A 42 8.06 -17.93 0.71
CA ARG A 42 8.85 -19.16 0.80
C ARG A 42 9.03 -19.53 2.26
N THR A 43 8.65 -20.76 2.60
CA THR A 43 8.81 -21.31 3.95
C THR A 43 9.94 -22.33 4.01
N HIS A 44 10.62 -22.40 5.14
CA HIS A 44 11.51 -23.50 5.47
C HIS A 44 10.71 -24.81 5.68
N ALA A 45 11.41 -25.96 5.73
CA ALA A 45 10.78 -27.26 5.96
C ALA A 45 9.97 -27.35 7.28
N ASN A 46 10.31 -26.51 8.26
CA ASN A 46 9.59 -26.35 9.52
C ASN A 46 8.44 -25.33 9.45
N GLN A 47 8.02 -24.93 8.25
CA GLN A 47 6.95 -23.93 7.99
C GLN A 47 7.25 -22.50 8.50
N THR A 48 8.49 -22.21 8.89
CA THR A 48 8.87 -20.82 9.24
C THR A 48 9.11 -20.00 7.97
N GLY A 49 8.64 -18.75 7.98
CA GLY A 49 8.81 -17.83 6.86
C GLY A 49 10.28 -17.43 6.66
N THR A 50 10.74 -17.45 5.42
CA THR A 50 12.12 -17.08 5.06
C THR A 50 12.28 -15.58 4.81
N GLY A 51 11.18 -14.83 4.70
CA GLY A 51 11.20 -13.42 4.26
C GLY A 51 11.49 -13.23 2.76
N ILE A 52 11.54 -14.33 1.99
CA ILE A 52 11.63 -14.33 0.52
C ILE A 52 10.27 -14.66 -0.05
N TYR A 53 9.86 -13.94 -1.08
CA TYR A 53 8.52 -14.07 -1.66
C TYR A 53 8.59 -14.44 -3.14
N TYR A 54 7.59 -15.19 -3.59
CA TYR A 54 7.32 -15.49 -4.99
C TYR A 54 6.11 -14.67 -5.42
N LEU A 55 6.20 -13.95 -6.53
CA LEU A 55 5.13 -13.13 -7.06
C LEU A 55 4.86 -13.49 -8.52
N ASP A 56 3.65 -13.98 -8.81
CA ASP A 56 3.22 -14.24 -10.19
C ASP A 56 2.54 -12.98 -10.74
N ILE A 57 3.11 -12.40 -11.80
CA ILE A 57 2.62 -11.14 -12.38
C ILE A 57 1.39 -11.31 -13.27
N ASP A 58 1.04 -12.54 -13.62
CA ASP A 58 -0.16 -12.83 -14.40
C ASP A 58 -1.34 -13.23 -13.50
N LYS A 59 -1.10 -13.41 -12.19
CA LYS A 59 -2.13 -13.74 -11.19
C LYS A 59 -2.38 -12.58 -10.25
N ILE A 60 -3.66 -12.36 -9.95
CA ILE A 60 -4.10 -11.35 -9.01
C ILE A 60 -4.39 -11.96 -7.65
N ASP A 61 -4.26 -11.19 -6.58
CA ASP A 61 -4.72 -11.61 -5.26
C ASP A 61 -6.25 -11.58 -5.24
N GLU A 62 -6.85 -12.77 -5.16
CA GLU A 62 -8.30 -12.97 -5.20
C GLU A 62 -9.02 -12.28 -4.04
N GLN A 63 -8.34 -12.04 -2.91
CA GLN A 63 -8.96 -11.45 -1.72
C GLN A 63 -9.56 -10.07 -2.01
N TRP A 64 -8.88 -9.24 -2.79
CA TRP A 64 -9.41 -7.93 -3.16
C TRP A 64 -10.10 -7.94 -4.51
N ALA A 65 -9.69 -8.82 -5.43
CA ALA A 65 -10.29 -8.90 -6.76
C ALA A 65 -11.77 -9.30 -6.70
N ASN A 66 -12.13 -10.22 -5.79
CA ASN A 66 -13.51 -10.69 -5.63
C ASN A 66 -14.47 -9.61 -5.11
N ASP A 67 -13.95 -8.57 -4.45
CA ASP A 67 -14.75 -7.45 -3.91
C ASP A 67 -14.90 -6.28 -4.90
N LEU A 68 -14.17 -6.29 -6.03
CA LEU A 68 -14.26 -5.25 -7.05
C LEU A 68 -15.69 -5.01 -7.57
N PRO A 69 -16.53 -6.04 -7.82
CA PRO A 69 -17.91 -5.82 -8.30
C PRO A 69 -18.77 -4.95 -7.38
N ASN A 70 -18.46 -4.94 -6.08
CA ASN A 70 -19.20 -4.14 -5.08
C ASN A 70 -18.59 -2.75 -4.86
N THR A 71 -17.49 -2.43 -5.55
CA THR A 71 -16.68 -1.23 -5.30
C THR A 71 -17.09 -0.05 -6.18
N ASP A 72 -17.42 1.10 -5.59
CA ASP A 72 -17.65 2.36 -6.33
C ASP A 72 -16.36 3.15 -6.58
N ILE A 73 -15.46 3.12 -5.59
CA ILE A 73 -14.16 3.81 -5.62
C ILE A 73 -13.11 2.84 -5.08
N ALA A 74 -12.13 2.49 -5.89
CA ALA A 74 -10.99 1.65 -5.52
C ALA A 74 -9.75 2.52 -5.29
N ILE A 75 -9.27 2.60 -4.05
CA ILE A 75 -8.01 3.29 -3.71
C ILE A 75 -6.92 2.23 -3.61
N VAL A 76 -6.09 2.15 -4.63
CA VAL A 76 -5.07 1.10 -4.78
C VAL A 76 -3.70 1.63 -4.34
N SER A 77 -3.01 0.87 -3.50
CA SER A 77 -1.63 1.19 -3.10
C SER A 77 -0.86 -0.03 -2.62
N ALA A 78 0.37 -0.22 -3.10
CA ALA A 78 1.27 -1.27 -2.61
C ALA A 78 2.71 -0.82 -2.78
N CYS A 79 3.52 -0.92 -1.72
CA CYS A 79 4.92 -0.52 -1.82
C CYS A 79 5.84 -1.17 -0.79
N HIS A 80 5.45 -1.20 0.49
CA HIS A 80 6.36 -1.60 1.58
C HIS A 80 6.82 -3.05 1.46
N TRP A 81 5.90 -3.93 1.05
CA TRP A 81 6.20 -5.33 0.81
C TRP A 81 7.01 -5.55 -0.45
N LEU A 82 6.92 -4.64 -1.44
CA LEU A 82 7.72 -4.71 -2.66
C LEU A 82 9.21 -4.38 -2.42
N PHE A 83 9.57 -3.87 -1.23
CA PHE A 83 10.96 -3.75 -0.75
C PHE A 83 11.45 -5.00 0.01
N ARG A 84 10.96 -6.17 -0.36
CA ARG A 84 11.45 -7.48 0.11
C ARG A 84 12.14 -8.22 -1.03
N PRO A 85 13.02 -9.19 -0.73
CA PRO A 85 13.51 -10.12 -1.74
C PRO A 85 12.33 -10.86 -2.39
N ILE A 86 12.09 -10.59 -3.67
CA ILE A 86 10.95 -11.14 -4.41
C ILE A 86 11.44 -11.76 -5.71
N TYR A 87 11.11 -13.03 -5.92
CA TYR A 87 11.26 -13.71 -7.19
C TYR A 87 9.98 -13.52 -8.00
N ILE A 88 10.12 -13.01 -9.22
CA ILE A 88 9.02 -12.70 -10.11
C ILE A 88 8.85 -13.86 -11.09
N HIS A 89 7.64 -14.38 -11.12
CA HIS A 89 7.24 -15.48 -11.98
C HIS A 89 6.19 -15.04 -12.98
N ARG A 90 6.14 -15.74 -14.10
CA ARG A 90 5.00 -15.75 -15.02
C ARG A 90 4.58 -17.20 -15.20
N GLY A 91 3.52 -17.61 -14.50
CA GLY A 91 3.19 -19.03 -14.39
C GLY A 91 4.34 -19.80 -13.75
N ASP A 92 4.87 -20.81 -14.45
CA ASP A 92 5.97 -21.64 -13.96
C ASP A 92 7.37 -21.08 -14.26
N GLU A 93 7.48 -20.02 -15.07
CA GLU A 93 8.76 -19.41 -15.46
C GLU A 93 9.19 -18.31 -14.49
N GLU A 94 10.43 -18.37 -13.97
CA GLU A 94 11.05 -17.28 -13.22
C GLU A 94 11.66 -16.26 -14.21
N ILE A 95 11.12 -15.04 -14.24
CA ILE A 95 11.54 -14.00 -15.18
C ILE A 95 12.55 -13.00 -14.59
N GLY A 96 12.81 -13.10 -13.28
CA GLY A 96 13.81 -12.32 -12.57
C GLY A 96 13.41 -12.06 -11.12
N CYS A 97 14.07 -11.11 -10.47
CA CYS A 97 13.77 -10.81 -9.07
C CYS A 97 14.05 -9.35 -8.69
N ILE A 98 13.61 -8.99 -7.48
CA ILE A 98 13.77 -7.70 -6.82
C ILE A 98 14.56 -7.91 -5.53
N PHE A 99 15.57 -7.08 -5.28
CA PHE A 99 16.39 -7.13 -4.06
C PHE A 99 17.01 -8.53 -3.80
N CYS A 100 17.55 -9.12 -4.86
CA CYS A 100 18.12 -10.45 -4.90
C CYS A 100 19.54 -10.44 -5.49
N ASN A 101 20.18 -11.62 -5.48
CA ASN A 101 21.53 -11.80 -6.02
C ASN A 101 21.57 -12.03 -7.56
N LEU A 102 20.42 -11.95 -8.25
CA LEU A 102 20.34 -12.03 -9.72
C LEU A 102 20.12 -10.61 -10.31
N PRO A 103 20.22 -10.43 -11.64
CA PRO A 103 19.94 -9.14 -12.27
C PRO A 103 18.54 -8.63 -11.92
N ASN A 104 18.48 -7.49 -11.21
CA ASN A 104 17.23 -6.90 -10.78
C ASN A 104 16.39 -6.43 -11.99
N ILE A 105 15.10 -6.76 -12.00
CA ILE A 105 14.16 -6.21 -12.98
C ILE A 105 13.97 -4.72 -12.68
N THR A 106 14.46 -3.81 -13.51
CA THR A 106 14.49 -2.36 -13.16
C THR A 106 13.11 -1.68 -13.12
N LYS A 107 12.09 -2.27 -13.75
CA LYS A 107 10.73 -1.69 -13.88
C LYS A 107 9.67 -2.53 -13.15
N TRP A 108 10.06 -3.20 -12.07
CA TRP A 108 9.18 -4.09 -11.30
C TRP A 108 7.91 -3.39 -10.80
N PHE A 109 8.01 -2.13 -10.34
CA PHE A 109 6.82 -1.34 -9.95
C PHE A 109 5.81 -1.25 -11.10
N LYS A 110 6.28 -0.87 -12.29
CA LYS A 110 5.42 -0.73 -13.46
C LYS A 110 4.75 -2.06 -13.79
N LEU A 111 5.47 -3.19 -13.68
CA LEU A 111 4.90 -4.51 -13.96
C LEU A 111 3.75 -4.84 -13.01
N VAL A 112 3.98 -4.74 -11.71
CA VAL A 112 2.98 -5.06 -10.67
C VAL A 112 1.72 -4.18 -10.81
N PHE A 113 1.91 -2.86 -10.94
CA PHE A 113 0.76 -1.96 -11.10
C PHE A 113 0.07 -2.11 -12.45
N SER A 114 0.79 -2.44 -13.52
CA SER A 114 0.18 -2.71 -14.83
C SER A 114 -0.70 -3.96 -14.79
N ALA A 115 -0.25 -5.03 -14.11
CA ALA A 115 -1.05 -6.23 -13.93
C ALA A 115 -2.34 -5.93 -13.16
N ALA A 116 -2.23 -5.20 -12.04
CA ALA A 116 -3.39 -4.81 -11.23
C ALA A 116 -4.39 -3.95 -12.00
N PHE A 117 -3.94 -2.92 -12.71
CA PHE A 117 -4.84 -2.06 -13.49
C PHE A 117 -5.40 -2.75 -14.72
N LYS A 118 -4.66 -3.67 -15.35
CA LYS A 118 -5.19 -4.50 -16.43
C LYS A 118 -6.34 -5.38 -15.91
N HIS A 119 -6.21 -5.95 -14.71
CA HIS A 119 -7.27 -6.71 -14.08
C HIS A 119 -8.51 -5.85 -13.78
N ILE A 120 -8.32 -4.68 -13.14
CA ILE A 120 -9.43 -3.75 -12.83
C ILE A 120 -10.15 -3.30 -14.11
N ASN A 121 -9.41 -2.89 -15.15
CA ASN A 121 -10.00 -2.44 -16.41
C ASN A 121 -10.67 -3.57 -17.21
N GLY A 122 -10.28 -4.83 -16.96
CA GLY A 122 -10.88 -6.01 -17.56
C GLY A 122 -12.07 -6.57 -16.77
N CYS A 123 -12.47 -5.94 -15.67
CA CYS A 123 -13.57 -6.41 -14.83
C CYS A 123 -14.93 -6.15 -15.50
N HIS A 124 -15.55 -7.21 -16.03
CA HIS A 124 -16.82 -7.11 -16.76
C HIS A 124 -18.06 -7.03 -15.87
N ASN A 125 -17.98 -7.49 -14.63
CA ASN A 125 -19.06 -7.45 -13.64
C ASN A 125 -18.89 -6.30 -12.62
N CYS A 126 -17.95 -5.39 -12.86
CA CYS A 126 -17.77 -4.19 -12.06
C CYS A 126 -18.81 -3.12 -12.39
N LYS A 127 -18.99 -2.18 -11.47
CA LYS A 127 -19.85 -1.02 -11.68
C LYS A 127 -19.30 -0.15 -12.81
N ASP A 128 -20.16 0.31 -13.71
CA ASP A 128 -19.79 1.14 -14.87
C ASP A 128 -19.11 2.47 -14.48
N ASN A 129 -19.39 2.96 -13.27
CA ASN A 129 -18.84 4.19 -12.71
C ASN A 129 -17.72 3.95 -11.69
N LEU A 130 -17.09 2.78 -11.68
CA LEU A 130 -15.95 2.49 -10.79
C LEU A 130 -14.82 3.50 -11.02
N VAL A 131 -14.50 4.28 -9.98
CA VAL A 131 -13.35 5.20 -9.99
C VAL A 131 -12.15 4.51 -9.35
N THR A 132 -11.05 4.40 -10.09
CA THR A 132 -9.78 3.86 -9.54
C THR A 132 -8.78 4.99 -9.27
N ILE A 133 -8.28 5.06 -8.03
CA ILE A 133 -7.30 6.05 -7.58
C ILE A 133 -6.03 5.31 -7.13
N LEU A 134 -4.88 5.66 -7.72
CA LEU A 134 -3.58 5.21 -7.24
C LEU A 134 -3.07 6.14 -6.13
N ARG A 135 -2.84 5.61 -4.92
CA ARG A 135 -2.11 6.31 -3.86
C ARG A 135 -0.66 5.88 -3.85
N THR A 136 0.25 6.86 -3.90
CA THR A 136 1.70 6.62 -3.94
C THR A 136 2.28 6.18 -2.60
N PHE A 137 3.60 6.07 -2.57
CA PHE A 137 4.39 5.53 -1.47
C PHE A 137 4.49 6.48 -0.28
N SER A 138 4.40 5.92 0.92
CA SER A 138 4.83 6.56 2.15
C SER A 138 6.20 6.01 2.54
N PRO A 139 7.27 6.79 2.57
CA PRO A 139 8.60 6.28 2.92
C PRO A 139 8.69 5.78 4.36
N THR A 140 9.53 4.77 4.57
CA THR A 140 9.96 4.33 5.91
C THR A 140 11.23 5.06 6.34
N TYR A 141 11.39 5.32 7.64
CA TYR A 141 12.51 6.10 8.18
C TYR A 141 13.46 5.29 9.07
N PHE A 142 13.62 4.00 8.77
CA PHE A 142 14.59 3.19 9.50
C PHE A 142 16.03 3.59 9.15
N GLU A 143 16.86 3.77 10.18
CA GLU A 143 18.30 3.90 10.07
C GLU A 143 18.99 2.81 10.90
N ASN A 144 20.13 2.32 10.42
CA ASN A 144 20.97 1.31 11.09
C ASN A 144 20.22 0.02 11.46
N GLY A 145 19.25 -0.39 10.62
CA GLY A 145 18.49 -1.62 10.79
C GLY A 145 17.13 -1.54 10.11
N THR A 146 16.29 -2.55 10.35
CA THR A 146 14.90 -2.67 9.91
C THR A 146 14.00 -2.76 11.14
N CYS A 147 12.68 -2.83 10.92
CA CYS A 147 11.69 -2.98 11.98
C CYS A 147 11.97 -4.16 12.94
N ASN A 148 12.62 -5.23 12.47
CA ASN A 148 12.91 -6.44 13.24
C ASN A 148 14.39 -6.62 13.60
N THR A 149 15.26 -5.65 13.27
CA THR A 149 16.71 -5.74 13.53
C THR A 149 17.25 -4.54 14.32
N GLY A 150 16.37 -3.72 14.90
CA GLY A 150 16.75 -2.67 15.85
C GLY A 150 16.98 -1.30 15.21
N GLY A 151 16.39 -1.07 14.03
CA GLY A 151 16.48 0.22 13.36
C GLY A 151 15.90 1.37 14.19
N ALA A 152 16.48 2.57 14.03
CA ALA A 152 16.07 3.79 14.73
C ALA A 152 15.45 4.81 13.77
N CYS A 153 14.44 5.56 14.23
CA CYS A 153 13.82 6.65 13.45
C CYS A 153 14.50 8.01 13.73
N LYS A 154 15.80 8.17 13.46
CA LYS A 154 16.57 9.40 13.83
C LYS A 154 16.58 10.48 12.75
N ARG A 155 15.87 10.24 11.66
CA ARG A 155 15.98 11.02 10.44
C ARG A 155 15.17 12.32 10.52
N THR A 156 15.79 13.45 10.16
CA THR A 156 15.15 14.79 10.20
C THR A 156 15.12 15.50 8.84
N ILE A 157 15.61 14.85 7.78
CA ILE A 157 15.77 15.44 6.43
C ILE A 157 15.08 14.59 5.34
N PRO A 158 14.31 15.19 4.42
CA PRO A 158 13.55 14.50 3.36
C PRO A 158 14.40 13.93 2.20
N LEU A 159 13.88 12.91 1.50
CA LEU A 159 14.39 12.31 0.24
C LEU A 159 13.69 12.96 -0.99
N LYS A 160 14.05 12.61 -2.25
CA LYS A 160 13.50 13.23 -3.49
C LYS A 160 12.97 12.19 -4.49
N PHE A 161 11.66 12.17 -4.83
CA PHE A 161 11.01 11.47 -5.99
C PHE A 161 9.60 12.06 -6.28
N GLU A 162 8.88 11.72 -7.38
CA GLU A 162 7.62 12.38 -7.86
C GLU A 162 6.40 11.45 -8.24
N VAL A 163 5.18 12.06 -8.30
CA VAL A 163 3.78 11.65 -8.71
C VAL A 163 2.76 11.42 -7.55
N LEU A 164 1.47 11.85 -7.72
CA LEU A 164 0.46 12.20 -6.67
C LEU A 164 1.05 12.13 -5.28
N ASP A 165 1.84 13.16 -5.02
CA ASP A 165 3.03 13.01 -4.21
C ASP A 165 2.69 13.27 -2.75
N VAL A 166 2.05 12.27 -2.12
CA VAL A 166 2.04 12.24 -0.65
C VAL A 166 3.46 12.03 -0.12
N THR A 167 4.36 11.42 -0.91
CA THR A 167 5.75 11.18 -0.56
C THR A 167 6.41 12.44 -0.02
N ARG A 168 6.41 13.56 -0.76
CA ARG A 168 7.08 14.79 -0.33
C ARG A 168 6.50 15.37 0.96
N VAL A 169 5.17 15.38 1.10
CA VAL A 169 4.52 15.89 2.31
C VAL A 169 4.83 14.98 3.50
N MET A 170 4.90 13.67 3.28
CA MET A 170 5.22 12.69 4.33
C MET A 170 6.70 12.66 4.68
N LEU A 171 7.59 12.90 3.71
CA LEU A 171 9.04 13.06 3.87
C LEU A 171 9.42 14.15 4.84
N MET A 172 8.57 15.17 4.99
CA MET A 172 8.78 16.24 5.95
C MET A 172 8.28 15.89 7.36
N ARG A 173 7.68 14.72 7.56
CA ARG A 173 6.96 14.35 8.78
C ARG A 173 7.46 13.06 9.47
N PRO A 174 8.77 12.83 9.64
CA PRO A 174 9.26 11.67 10.40
C PRO A 174 8.77 11.65 11.86
N ASP A 175 8.32 12.80 12.39
CA ASP A 175 7.69 12.96 13.71
C ASP A 175 6.31 12.26 13.83
N GLY A 176 5.67 11.92 12.71
CA GLY A 176 4.33 11.32 12.70
C GLY A 176 4.27 9.82 12.98
N HIS A 177 5.42 9.16 13.17
CA HIS A 177 5.50 7.73 13.40
C HIS A 177 5.30 7.37 14.88
N PRO A 178 4.64 6.24 15.20
CA PRO A 178 4.47 5.76 16.58
C PRO A 178 5.78 5.48 17.32
N ASN A 179 6.87 5.18 16.60
CA ASN A 179 8.15 4.82 17.19
C ASN A 179 7.98 3.64 18.18
N SER A 180 8.38 3.74 19.44
CA SER A 180 8.19 2.70 20.46
C SER A 180 6.75 2.58 21.00
N TYR A 181 5.84 3.49 20.65
CA TYR A 181 4.51 3.65 21.27
C TYR A 181 3.36 2.93 20.54
N TRP A 182 3.67 1.97 19.67
CA TRP A 182 2.70 1.23 18.84
C TRP A 182 2.06 0.01 19.52
N GLY A 183 2.30 -0.21 20.81
CA GLY A 183 1.57 -1.20 21.61
C GLY A 183 1.78 -2.67 21.21
N ASN A 184 2.84 -2.95 20.47
CA ASN A 184 3.15 -4.29 19.98
C ASN A 184 3.37 -5.31 21.12
N LYS A 185 2.80 -6.52 20.94
CA LYS A 185 3.02 -7.66 21.83
C LYS A 185 4.15 -8.61 21.39
N TRP A 186 4.48 -8.65 20.09
CA TRP A 186 5.30 -9.70 19.45
C TRP A 186 6.75 -9.29 19.10
N MET A 187 7.04 -8.00 19.09
CA MET A 187 8.31 -7.33 18.77
C MET A 187 8.57 -6.21 19.80
N LYS A 188 8.47 -6.54 21.10
CA LYS A 188 8.76 -5.58 22.18
C LYS A 188 10.16 -5.00 22.02
N GLY A 189 10.29 -3.68 22.12
CA GLY A 189 11.58 -2.97 22.04
C GLY A 189 11.98 -2.52 20.64
N PHE A 190 11.19 -2.83 19.61
CA PHE A 190 11.40 -2.32 18.25
C PHE A 190 10.52 -1.11 17.94
N ASN A 191 11.05 -0.20 17.13
CA ASN A 191 10.35 1.01 16.70
C ASN A 191 9.54 0.74 15.44
N ASP A 192 8.33 1.30 15.36
CA ASP A 192 7.57 1.40 14.12
C ASP A 192 7.86 2.73 13.43
N CYS A 193 8.65 2.68 12.35
CA CYS A 193 8.94 3.81 11.46
C CYS A 193 8.25 3.65 10.09
N THR A 194 7.20 2.81 9.99
CA THR A 194 6.44 2.54 8.76
C THR A 194 5.03 3.10 8.85
N HIS A 195 4.33 2.82 9.96
CA HIS A 195 2.95 3.26 10.18
C HIS A 195 2.89 4.63 10.82
N TRP A 196 1.71 5.25 10.82
CA TRP A 196 1.48 6.63 11.23
C TRP A 196 0.56 6.68 12.45
N CYS A 197 0.82 7.60 13.36
CA CYS A 197 -0.09 7.92 14.45
C CYS A 197 -1.41 8.50 13.92
N LEU A 198 -2.49 8.21 14.65
CA LEU A 198 -3.81 8.80 14.44
C LEU A 198 -4.27 9.52 15.73
N PRO A 199 -4.68 10.80 15.66
CA PRO A 199 -4.55 11.71 14.51
C PRO A 199 -3.08 12.07 14.22
N GLY A 200 -2.75 12.38 12.97
CA GLY A 200 -1.37 12.65 12.55
C GLY A 200 -1.23 13.11 11.09
N PRO A 201 -0.01 13.08 10.53
CA PRO A 201 0.26 13.52 9.16
C PRO A 201 -0.58 12.82 8.09
N ILE A 202 -0.93 11.56 8.34
CA ILE A 202 -1.79 10.74 7.47
C ILE A 202 -3.20 11.32 7.29
N ASN A 203 -3.68 12.22 8.16
CA ASN A 203 -4.92 12.97 7.94
C ASN A 203 -4.85 13.87 6.69
N ALA A 204 -3.65 14.29 6.27
CA ALA A 204 -3.48 15.05 5.02
C ALA A 204 -3.87 14.20 3.80
N TRP A 205 -3.61 12.88 3.81
CA TRP A 205 -3.97 11.99 2.71
C TRP A 205 -5.48 11.93 2.52
N SER A 206 -6.22 11.83 3.61
CA SER A 206 -7.69 11.84 3.60
C SER A 206 -8.23 13.18 3.08
N LYS A 207 -7.59 14.30 3.44
CA LYS A 207 -7.96 15.63 2.90
C LYS A 207 -7.69 15.74 1.40
N PHE A 208 -6.55 15.24 0.91
CA PHE A 208 -6.25 15.21 -0.53
C PHE A 208 -7.23 14.30 -1.28
N LEU A 209 -7.53 13.12 -0.76
CA LEU A 209 -8.53 12.22 -1.31
C LEU A 209 -9.89 12.89 -1.43
N MET A 210 -10.38 13.53 -0.35
CA MET A 210 -11.66 14.25 -0.38
C MET A 210 -11.66 15.39 -1.40
N ALA A 211 -10.54 16.11 -1.55
CA ALA A 211 -10.41 17.17 -2.56
C ALA A 211 -10.50 16.60 -3.98
N ILE A 212 -9.82 15.49 -4.26
CA ILE A 212 -9.89 14.78 -5.56
C ILE A 212 -11.31 14.31 -5.84
N LEU A 213 -11.97 13.66 -4.87
CA LEU A 213 -13.34 13.16 -5.03
C LEU A 213 -14.33 14.30 -5.31
N ARG A 214 -14.21 15.43 -4.62
CA ARG A 214 -15.02 16.63 -4.88
C ARG A 214 -14.78 17.18 -6.29
N GLN A 215 -13.52 17.21 -6.73
CA GLN A 215 -13.18 17.67 -8.07
C GLN A 215 -13.74 16.73 -9.16
N LEU A 216 -13.66 15.41 -8.97
CA LEU A 216 -14.21 14.44 -9.91
C LEU A 216 -15.73 14.59 -10.03
N ARG A 217 -16.44 14.70 -8.90
CA ARG A 217 -17.89 14.94 -8.89
C ARG A 217 -18.27 16.23 -9.62
N TYR A 218 -17.53 17.32 -9.36
CA TYR A 218 -17.77 18.59 -10.06
C TYR A 218 -17.59 18.49 -11.58
N LEU A 219 -16.64 17.68 -12.05
CA LEU A 219 -16.42 17.47 -13.49
C LEU A 219 -17.50 16.60 -14.13
N GLU A 220 -18.09 15.66 -13.39
CA GLU A 220 -19.26 14.89 -13.84
C GLU A 220 -20.50 15.77 -13.94
N ASP A 221 -20.78 16.59 -12.92
CA ASP A 221 -21.95 17.49 -12.88
C ASP A 221 -21.92 18.52 -14.03
N LYS A 222 -20.74 18.85 -14.57
CA LYS A 222 -20.56 19.79 -15.69
C LYS A 222 -20.58 19.16 -17.08
N LYS A 223 -20.67 17.83 -17.20
CA LYS A 223 -20.76 17.14 -18.50
C LYS A 223 -22.17 17.17 -19.10
N PHE A 224 -23.14 17.78 -18.42
CA PHE A 224 -24.51 18.01 -18.87
C PHE A 224 -24.83 19.50 -18.89
#